data_AF-A0A1W9LSB5-F1
#
_entry.id   AF-A0A1W9LSB5-F1
#
_cell.length_a   1.000
_cell.length_b   1.000
_cell.length_c   1.000
_cell.angle_alpha   90.00
_cell.angle_beta   90.00
_cell.angle_gamma   90.00
#
_symmetry.space_group_name_H-M   'P 1'
#
loop_
_entity.id
_entity.type
_entity.pdbx_description
1 polymer ?
#
loop_
_entity_poly.entity_id
_entity_poly.type
_entity_poly.pdbx_seq_one_letter_code
_entity_poly.pdbx_strand_id
1 'polypeptide(L)'
;DLSTGAAIASASIYPETKVYTVADPAELESLSGVAKTGDIVIVQDAGDGKPTAAILNVGDYWVQMTGEIFTVDTLSELDGLIDYNHPEDGEGNVVLVRNAGNGESASFVYNGFVSWLKLSKVCTVSDLKHRDGFPAFPGDVVRVDTGTGIPANFTYTGEKWIPYGNVSTVADLSERDKLSVQTGDVAKVEDAGNGAGKSFIFDGEKWADFYMTGNAGTIAVHADDAVTLKDDATLTAASTGGIHAGEIRLEARSLQLSDSASISSVSHSVGDAGTIRIQAENNFSLNDSSAVTTATFGHGKGGDIEAEASDIAINGNAAISSASHATENGGAAGAITLNAGDSLRLLGDSALTTEAKGAGGGKIFVNAGNEIYLLNGGITSSVKQGEGKGGDVTTNSKFVILNNGDITANAEEGDGGAIFIRTDNYIRSSDSKVTATSKRGNDGTVKIEAPDTDVSKDINVLPVSYIDAARWMRTPCSERTGEKMSHFVIEGRDAVAISYDDWLPSPMMRVGGSNSETQKPEHP
;
A
#
# COMPACT_ATOMS: atom_id res chain seq x y z
N ASP A 1 -29.03 -9.15 -5.33
CA ASP A 1 -29.96 -9.90 -4.45
C ASP A 1 -29.69 -11.38 -4.53
N LEU A 2 -29.41 -12.14 -3.47
CA LEU A 2 -28.95 -11.91 -2.08
C LEU A 2 -28.32 -13.28 -1.70
N SER A 3 -27.21 -13.45 -0.99
CA SER A 3 -26.12 -12.56 -0.55
C SER A 3 -25.06 -13.43 0.13
N THR A 4 -23.77 -13.25 -0.20
CA THR A 4 -22.56 -13.61 0.60
C THR A 4 -22.42 -15.03 1.19
N GLY A 5 -21.30 -15.74 1.05
CA GLY A 5 -19.97 -15.33 0.58
C GLY A 5 -18.93 -16.05 1.44
N ALA A 6 -17.93 -16.68 0.82
CA ALA A 6 -16.88 -17.35 1.56
C ALA A 6 -16.00 -16.32 2.28
N ALA A 7 -15.86 -16.47 3.60
CA ALA A 7 -14.88 -15.76 4.39
C ALA A 7 -13.98 -16.80 5.08
N ILE A 8 -12.68 -16.78 4.76
CA ILE A 8 -11.67 -17.33 5.67
C ILE A 8 -11.66 -16.36 6.84
N ALA A 9 -12.41 -16.70 7.89
CA ALA A 9 -12.51 -15.86 9.06
C ALA A 9 -11.17 -15.87 9.80
N SER A 10 -10.45 -14.76 9.71
CA SER A 10 -9.57 -14.33 10.79
C SER A 10 -10.41 -14.28 12.07
N ALA A 11 -10.18 -15.20 13.00
CA ALA A 11 -10.70 -15.05 14.34
C ALA A 11 -10.06 -13.79 14.93
N SER A 12 -10.89 -12.82 15.31
CA SER A 12 -10.42 -11.50 15.71
C SER A 12 -9.47 -11.58 16.91
N ILE A 13 -8.23 -11.12 16.70
CA ILE A 13 -7.59 -10.31 17.74
C ILE A 13 -8.54 -9.13 17.94
N TYR A 14 -9.08 -8.94 19.15
CA TYR A 14 -9.91 -7.78 19.45
C TYR A 14 -9.04 -6.52 19.24
N PRO A 15 -9.31 -5.66 18.23
CA PRO A 15 -8.41 -4.55 17.90
C PRO A 15 -8.36 -3.48 18.99
N GLU A 16 -9.27 -3.57 19.97
CA GLU A 16 -9.35 -2.72 21.15
C GLU A 16 -9.20 -3.51 22.46
N THR A 17 -8.37 -4.57 22.53
CA THR A 17 -8.10 -5.26 23.82
C THR A 17 -7.62 -4.25 24.86
N LYS A 18 -8.52 -3.85 25.76
CA LYS A 18 -8.27 -2.91 26.84
C LYS A 18 -7.80 -3.67 28.06
N VAL A 19 -6.74 -3.14 28.66
CA VAL A 19 -6.26 -3.62 29.96
C VAL A 19 -6.84 -2.72 31.02
N TYR A 20 -7.67 -3.28 31.89
CA TYR A 20 -8.21 -2.61 33.05
C TYR A 20 -7.40 -3.01 34.28
N THR A 21 -7.43 -2.19 35.32
CA THR A 21 -6.80 -2.50 36.60
C THR A 21 -7.78 -2.14 37.71
N VAL A 22 -8.02 -3.09 38.60
CA VAL A 22 -8.94 -2.95 39.74
C VAL A 22 -8.19 -3.28 41.02
N ALA A 23 -8.63 -2.69 42.13
CA ALA A 23 -7.98 -2.90 43.43
C ALA A 23 -8.23 -4.33 43.95
N ASP A 24 -9.48 -4.79 43.90
CA ASP A 24 -9.91 -6.11 44.40
C ASP A 24 -10.95 -6.79 43.47
N PRO A 25 -11.21 -8.11 43.60
CA PRO A 25 -12.10 -8.85 42.71
C PRO A 25 -13.56 -8.37 42.72
N ALA A 26 -14.06 -7.76 43.80
CA ALA A 26 -15.42 -7.25 43.87
C ALA A 26 -15.65 -6.05 42.92
N GLU A 27 -14.59 -5.34 42.54
CA GLU A 27 -14.66 -4.27 41.55
C GLU A 27 -14.87 -4.78 40.11
N LEU A 28 -14.75 -6.09 39.83
CA LEU A 28 -15.01 -6.68 38.51
C LEU A 28 -16.46 -6.47 38.04
N GLU A 29 -17.42 -6.43 38.96
CA GLU A 29 -18.82 -6.12 38.63
C GLU A 29 -18.98 -4.71 38.02
N SER A 30 -18.10 -3.76 38.39
CA SER A 30 -18.12 -2.40 37.84
C SER A 30 -17.67 -2.32 36.38
N LEU A 31 -17.00 -3.36 35.87
CA LEU A 31 -16.60 -3.50 34.48
C LEU A 31 -17.63 -4.26 33.63
N SER A 32 -18.70 -4.77 34.23
CA SER A 32 -19.80 -5.45 33.54
C SER A 32 -20.49 -4.50 32.55
N GLY A 33 -20.49 -4.88 31.26
CA GLY A 33 -20.98 -4.03 30.17
C GLY A 33 -20.03 -2.92 29.71
N VAL A 34 -18.84 -2.79 30.31
CA VAL A 34 -17.78 -1.84 29.90
C VAL A 34 -16.62 -2.57 29.23
N ALA A 35 -16.17 -3.68 29.81
CA ALA A 35 -15.20 -4.58 29.21
C ALA A 35 -15.89 -5.49 28.18
N LYS A 36 -15.19 -5.77 27.07
CA LYS A 36 -15.62 -6.67 26.00
C LYS A 36 -14.92 -8.03 26.16
N THR A 37 -15.46 -9.07 25.54
CA THR A 37 -14.76 -10.35 25.34
C THR A 37 -13.36 -10.10 24.78
N GLY A 38 -12.35 -10.75 25.35
CA GLY A 38 -10.94 -10.56 25.00
C GLY A 38 -10.21 -9.45 25.76
N ASP A 39 -10.90 -8.59 26.53
CA ASP A 39 -10.26 -7.63 27.44
C ASP A 39 -9.64 -8.34 28.66
N ILE A 40 -8.60 -7.73 29.23
CA ILE A 40 -7.84 -8.28 30.36
C ILE A 40 -7.99 -7.36 31.56
N VAL A 41 -8.31 -7.91 32.72
CA VAL A 41 -8.30 -7.17 34.00
C VAL A 41 -7.17 -7.67 34.87
N ILE A 42 -6.39 -6.73 35.40
CA ILE A 42 -5.37 -7.01 36.42
C ILE A 42 -5.97 -6.65 37.78
N VAL A 43 -6.10 -7.64 38.67
CA VAL A 43 -6.51 -7.41 40.06
C VAL A 43 -5.26 -7.19 40.91
N GLN A 44 -5.19 -6.08 41.64
CA GLN A 44 -4.02 -5.70 42.44
C GLN A 44 -3.88 -6.51 43.74
N ASP A 45 -4.98 -6.91 44.37
CA ASP A 45 -5.01 -7.86 45.50
C ASP A 45 -6.17 -8.83 45.28
N ALA A 46 -5.90 -10.12 45.11
CA ALA A 46 -6.94 -11.13 44.86
C ALA A 46 -7.70 -11.57 46.14
N GLY A 47 -7.51 -10.88 47.26
CA GLY A 47 -8.08 -11.22 48.57
C GLY A 47 -7.18 -12.09 49.44
N ASP A 48 -5.95 -12.39 48.99
CA ASP A 48 -4.94 -13.14 49.74
C ASP A 48 -3.74 -12.27 50.18
N GLY A 49 -3.73 -10.97 49.86
CA GLY A 49 -2.66 -10.04 50.18
C GLY A 49 -1.41 -10.19 49.29
N LYS A 50 -1.53 -10.87 48.14
CA LYS A 50 -0.46 -10.93 47.12
C LYS A 50 -0.89 -10.24 45.83
N PRO A 51 0.08 -9.66 45.09
CA PRO A 51 -0.24 -8.97 43.84
C PRO A 51 -0.45 -9.93 42.67
N THR A 52 -1.35 -9.51 41.76
CA THR A 52 -1.51 -9.97 40.38
C THR A 52 -2.15 -11.35 40.16
N ALA A 53 -3.46 -11.33 39.96
CA ALA A 53 -4.14 -12.29 39.07
C ALA A 53 -4.52 -11.58 37.76
N ALA A 54 -4.18 -12.17 36.62
CA ALA A 54 -4.67 -11.73 35.31
C ALA A 54 -6.00 -12.45 35.04
N ILE A 55 -7.03 -11.70 34.67
CA ILE A 55 -8.38 -12.22 34.45
C ILE A 55 -8.82 -11.89 33.03
N LEU A 56 -9.18 -12.92 32.26
CA LEU A 56 -9.63 -12.80 30.87
C LEU A 56 -11.15 -12.68 30.80
N ASN A 57 -11.66 -11.67 30.08
CA ASN A 57 -13.08 -11.58 29.77
C ASN A 57 -13.47 -12.58 28.66
N VAL A 58 -14.40 -13.50 28.94
CA VAL A 58 -14.88 -14.49 27.95
C VAL A 58 -16.35 -14.22 27.57
N GLY A 59 -16.78 -12.95 27.66
CA GLY A 59 -18.18 -12.53 27.49
C GLY A 59 -18.89 -12.44 28.83
N ASP A 60 -19.76 -13.42 29.11
CA ASP A 60 -20.65 -13.39 30.28
C ASP A 60 -19.96 -13.82 31.60
N TYR A 61 -18.68 -14.20 31.56
CA TYR A 61 -17.89 -14.62 32.71
C TYR A 61 -16.39 -14.27 32.56
N TRP A 62 -15.67 -14.43 33.67
CA TRP A 62 -14.29 -14.00 33.88
C TRP A 62 -13.42 -15.19 34.29
N VAL A 63 -12.35 -15.46 33.53
CA VAL A 63 -11.43 -16.59 33.78
C VAL A 63 -10.16 -16.10 34.47
N GLN A 64 -9.89 -16.58 35.68
CA GLN A 64 -8.71 -16.22 36.46
C GLN A 64 -7.49 -17.07 36.06
N MET A 65 -6.45 -16.44 35.51
CA MET A 65 -5.23 -17.11 35.04
C MET A 65 -4.25 -17.41 36.19
N THR A 66 -4.68 -18.25 37.14
CA THR A 66 -3.85 -18.71 38.29
C THR A 66 -3.46 -20.18 38.22
N GLY A 67 -3.70 -20.85 37.09
CA GLY A 67 -3.39 -22.26 36.90
C GLY A 67 -1.90 -22.54 36.62
N GLU A 68 -1.56 -23.83 36.58
CA GLU A 68 -0.21 -24.30 36.24
C GLU A 68 0.07 -24.14 34.72
N ILE A 69 1.36 -24.06 34.38
CA ILE A 69 1.83 -23.98 32.99
C ILE A 69 2.33 -25.37 32.56
N PHE A 70 1.73 -25.90 31.49
CA PHE A 70 2.09 -27.19 30.91
C PHE A 70 2.65 -27.03 29.49
N THR A 71 3.24 -28.10 28.95
CA THR A 71 3.70 -28.14 27.56
C THR A 71 3.34 -29.48 26.93
N VAL A 72 2.78 -29.44 25.73
CA VAL A 72 2.43 -30.61 24.90
C VAL A 72 3.05 -30.46 23.51
N ASP A 73 3.26 -31.57 22.81
CA ASP A 73 3.95 -31.55 21.51
C ASP A 73 3.01 -31.15 20.36
N THR A 74 1.71 -31.46 20.44
CA THR A 74 0.75 -31.24 19.34
C THR A 74 -0.63 -30.75 19.78
N LEU A 75 -1.43 -30.18 18.86
CA LEU A 75 -2.85 -29.89 19.13
C LEU A 75 -3.66 -31.14 19.51
N SER A 76 -3.31 -32.31 18.96
CA SER A 76 -3.99 -33.57 19.32
C SER A 76 -3.74 -33.98 20.77
N GLU A 77 -2.63 -33.54 21.37
CA GLU A 77 -2.36 -33.73 22.79
C GLU A 77 -3.04 -32.65 23.65
N LEU A 78 -3.14 -31.41 23.14
CA LEU A 78 -3.94 -30.34 23.76
C LEU A 78 -5.42 -30.75 23.91
N ASP A 79 -6.01 -31.29 22.83
CA ASP A 79 -7.37 -31.82 22.86
C ASP A 79 -7.48 -33.02 23.83
N GLY A 80 -6.46 -33.89 23.85
CA GLY A 80 -6.38 -35.03 24.79
C GLY A 80 -6.27 -34.64 26.27
N LEU A 81 -5.84 -33.41 26.61
CA LEU A 81 -5.86 -32.92 27.99
C LEU A 81 -7.29 -32.68 28.51
N ILE A 82 -8.27 -32.45 27.63
CA ILE A 82 -9.69 -32.28 28.00
C ILE A 82 -10.25 -33.60 28.55
N ASP A 83 -9.79 -34.74 28.02
CA ASP A 83 -10.28 -36.07 28.40
C ASP A 83 -9.61 -36.65 29.67
N TYR A 84 -8.48 -36.11 30.14
CA TYR A 84 -7.61 -36.85 31.09
C TYR A 84 -7.60 -36.36 32.56
N ASN A 85 -8.07 -35.16 32.91
CA ASN A 85 -8.22 -34.79 34.35
C ASN A 85 -9.13 -33.60 34.68
N HIS A 86 -10.11 -33.87 35.56
CA HIS A 86 -10.83 -33.00 36.51
C HIS A 86 -11.50 -31.67 36.07
N PRO A 87 -12.86 -31.62 36.04
CA PRO A 87 -13.66 -30.44 35.66
C PRO A 87 -13.72 -29.22 36.61
N GLU A 88 -12.97 -29.17 37.72
CA GLU A 88 -13.14 -28.09 38.72
C GLU A 88 -11.82 -27.42 39.19
N ASP A 89 -10.64 -28.00 38.92
CA ASP A 89 -9.34 -27.49 39.39
C ASP A 89 -8.45 -26.89 38.28
N GLY A 90 -8.90 -26.88 37.02
CA GLY A 90 -8.07 -26.59 35.84
C GLY A 90 -8.29 -25.23 35.18
N GLU A 91 -9.22 -24.41 35.68
CA GLU A 91 -9.52 -23.09 35.10
C GLU A 91 -8.31 -22.16 35.17
N GLY A 92 -7.96 -21.50 34.05
CA GLY A 92 -6.80 -20.63 33.98
C GLY A 92 -5.45 -21.31 33.80
N ASN A 93 -5.40 -22.65 33.68
CA ASN A 93 -4.19 -23.37 33.26
C ASN A 93 -3.73 -22.92 31.86
N VAL A 94 -2.42 -22.77 31.66
CA VAL A 94 -1.84 -22.36 30.37
C VAL A 94 -1.07 -23.52 29.76
N VAL A 95 -1.37 -23.87 28.51
CA VAL A 95 -0.67 -24.93 27.78
C VAL A 95 0.09 -24.34 26.60
N LEU A 96 1.40 -24.62 26.56
CA LEU A 96 2.25 -24.36 25.41
C LEU A 96 2.22 -25.58 24.48
N VAL A 97 1.69 -25.44 23.28
CA VAL A 97 1.73 -26.46 22.24
C VAL A 97 2.97 -26.22 21.39
N ARG A 98 3.88 -27.19 21.27
CA ARG A 98 5.12 -27.05 20.47
C ARG A 98 4.88 -27.07 18.96
N ASN A 99 3.81 -27.70 18.50
CA ASN A 99 3.39 -27.70 17.09
C ASN A 99 1.87 -27.55 16.96
N ALA A 100 1.43 -26.35 16.59
CA ALA A 100 0.03 -25.96 16.39
C ALA A 100 -0.57 -26.45 15.05
N GLY A 101 -0.03 -27.53 14.48
CA GLY A 101 -0.45 -28.10 13.18
C GLY A 101 0.22 -27.48 11.96
N ASN A 102 1.01 -26.43 12.13
CA ASN A 102 1.77 -25.73 11.08
C ASN A 102 3.30 -25.74 11.29
N GLY A 103 3.79 -26.45 12.31
CA GLY A 103 5.21 -26.46 12.70
C GLY A 103 5.62 -25.35 13.67
N GLU A 104 4.70 -24.49 14.10
CA GLU A 104 4.96 -23.38 15.04
C GLU A 104 4.38 -23.66 16.43
N SER A 105 4.99 -23.09 17.47
CA SER A 105 4.45 -23.13 18.82
C SER A 105 3.27 -22.17 19.00
N ALA A 106 2.31 -22.52 19.85
CA ALA A 106 1.22 -21.63 20.25
C ALA A 106 0.82 -21.85 21.71
N SER A 107 0.43 -20.75 22.38
CA SER A 107 -0.01 -20.77 23.78
C SER A 107 -1.54 -20.77 23.86
N PHE A 108 -2.10 -21.52 24.80
CA PHE A 108 -3.54 -21.62 25.04
C PHE A 108 -3.85 -21.52 26.53
N VAL A 109 -5.04 -21.00 26.89
CA VAL A 109 -5.56 -20.99 28.27
C VAL A 109 -6.87 -21.78 28.37
N TYR A 110 -7.05 -22.58 29.42
CA TYR A 110 -8.29 -23.34 29.66
C TYR A 110 -9.37 -22.46 30.27
N ASN A 111 -10.57 -22.46 29.69
CA ASN A 111 -11.68 -21.62 30.14
C ASN A 111 -12.57 -22.25 31.22
N GLY A 112 -12.24 -23.43 31.75
CA GLY A 112 -13.04 -24.13 32.76
C GLY A 112 -14.24 -24.91 32.19
N PHE A 113 -14.84 -24.46 31.08
CA PHE A 113 -16.15 -24.98 30.62
C PHE A 113 -16.10 -26.13 29.62
N VAL A 114 -15.10 -26.19 28.72
CA VAL A 114 -14.64 -27.37 27.91
C VAL A 114 -13.60 -26.98 26.82
N SER A 115 -13.10 -25.74 26.75
CA SER A 115 -12.27 -25.32 25.60
C SER A 115 -11.02 -24.50 25.90
N TRP A 116 -10.06 -24.64 24.99
CA TRP A 116 -8.77 -23.94 24.97
C TRP A 116 -8.86 -22.65 24.14
N LEU A 117 -8.45 -21.53 24.71
CA LEU A 117 -8.42 -20.22 24.06
C LEU A 117 -6.98 -19.88 23.63
N LYS A 118 -6.73 -19.73 22.32
CA LYS A 118 -5.40 -19.40 21.78
C LYS A 118 -5.01 -17.97 22.14
N LEU A 119 -3.84 -17.81 22.76
CA LEU A 119 -3.24 -16.53 23.09
C LEU A 119 -2.34 -16.05 21.95
N SER A 120 -2.40 -14.76 21.62
CA SER A 120 -1.51 -14.10 20.64
C SER A 120 -1.50 -12.60 20.92
N LYS A 121 -0.33 -11.99 21.15
CA LYS A 121 -0.24 -10.55 21.41
C LYS A 121 1.01 -9.90 20.82
N VAL A 122 0.79 -8.82 20.08
CA VAL A 122 1.79 -7.80 19.75
C VAL A 122 1.20 -6.49 20.26
N CYS A 123 1.97 -5.73 21.04
CA CYS A 123 1.49 -4.48 21.66
C CYS A 123 2.26 -3.27 21.11
N THR A 124 1.52 -2.18 20.86
CA THR A 124 2.11 -0.85 20.60
C THR A 124 2.00 -0.01 21.85
N VAL A 125 3.09 0.64 22.28
CA VAL A 125 3.10 1.56 23.43
C VAL A 125 3.67 2.92 23.04
N SER A 126 3.21 3.97 23.71
CA SER A 126 3.51 5.37 23.37
C SER A 126 4.91 5.84 23.72
N ASP A 127 5.61 5.17 24.65
CA ASP A 127 6.97 5.50 25.04
C ASP A 127 7.68 4.34 25.79
N LEU A 128 8.99 4.50 26.01
CA LEU A 128 9.86 3.52 26.67
C LEU A 128 9.50 3.27 28.15
N LYS A 129 8.87 4.23 28.86
CA LYS A 129 8.48 4.06 30.26
C LYS A 129 7.25 3.16 30.39
N HIS A 130 6.33 3.24 29.43
CA HIS A 130 5.17 2.34 29.36
C HIS A 130 5.56 0.91 28.96
N ARG A 131 6.64 0.72 28.17
CA ARG A 131 7.24 -0.60 27.90
C ARG A 131 7.73 -1.28 29.19
N ASP A 132 8.46 -0.54 30.02
CA ASP A 132 9.10 -1.09 31.23
C ASP A 132 8.12 -1.41 32.38
N GLY A 133 6.88 -0.94 32.29
CA GLY A 133 5.77 -1.31 33.19
C GLY A 133 4.92 -2.48 32.71
N PHE A 134 5.23 -3.10 31.57
CA PHE A 134 4.45 -4.19 30.98
C PHE A 134 4.89 -5.55 31.56
N PRO A 135 4.00 -6.38 32.13
CA PRO A 135 4.33 -7.75 32.51
C PRO A 135 4.57 -8.56 31.24
N ALA A 136 5.83 -8.94 31.00
CA ALA A 136 6.29 -9.50 29.74
C ALA A 136 6.94 -10.87 29.95
N PHE A 137 6.73 -11.75 28.97
CA PHE A 137 7.32 -13.09 28.91
C PHE A 137 8.47 -13.12 27.89
N PRO A 138 9.45 -14.04 28.05
CA PRO A 138 10.51 -14.20 27.06
C PRO A 138 9.95 -14.44 25.66
N GLY A 139 10.28 -13.55 24.71
CA GLY A 139 9.75 -13.58 23.34
C GLY A 139 8.62 -12.58 23.05
N ASP A 140 8.05 -11.91 24.06
CA ASP A 140 7.07 -10.85 23.83
C ASP A 140 7.69 -9.70 23.02
N VAL A 141 6.94 -9.20 22.03
CA VAL A 141 7.36 -8.08 21.16
C VAL A 141 6.51 -6.85 21.45
N VAL A 142 7.17 -5.74 21.79
CA VAL A 142 6.55 -4.42 21.97
C VAL A 142 7.12 -3.44 20.96
N ARG A 143 6.22 -2.76 20.25
CA ARG A 143 6.55 -1.67 19.33
C ARG A 143 6.42 -0.34 20.07
N VAL A 144 7.52 0.41 20.16
CA VAL A 144 7.60 1.69 20.88
C VAL A 144 7.81 2.81 19.88
N ASP A 145 6.97 3.84 19.90
CA ASP A 145 7.32 5.09 19.22
C ASP A 145 8.47 5.78 19.96
N THR A 146 9.60 5.96 19.28
CA THR A 146 10.81 6.57 19.83
C THR A 146 10.88 8.09 19.59
N GLY A 147 9.86 8.67 18.95
CA GLY A 147 9.84 10.08 18.53
C GLY A 147 10.70 10.38 17.30
N THR A 148 11.29 9.35 16.68
CA THR A 148 12.12 9.46 15.46
C THR A 148 11.30 9.32 14.16
N GLY A 149 10.00 9.04 14.26
CA GLY A 149 9.13 8.72 13.12
C GLY A 149 9.23 7.28 12.63
N ILE A 150 10.04 6.44 13.28
CA ILE A 150 10.07 4.98 13.07
C ILE A 150 9.89 4.32 14.44
N PRO A 151 8.78 3.59 14.68
CA PRO A 151 8.60 2.86 15.92
C PRO A 151 9.56 1.66 15.97
N ALA A 152 10.35 1.55 17.02
CA ALA A 152 11.31 0.47 17.21
C ALA A 152 10.64 -0.73 17.91
N ASN A 153 10.93 -1.93 17.44
CA ASN A 153 10.52 -3.16 18.11
C ASN A 153 11.53 -3.55 19.18
N PHE A 154 11.02 -4.00 20.32
CA PHE A 154 11.78 -4.58 21.41
C PHE A 154 11.26 -5.98 21.70
N THR A 155 12.16 -6.93 21.94
CA THR A 155 11.81 -8.22 22.57
C THR A 155 12.18 -8.21 24.03
N TYR A 156 11.33 -8.78 24.87
CA TYR A 156 11.68 -9.12 26.23
C TYR A 156 12.41 -10.46 26.28
N THR A 157 13.58 -10.52 26.92
CA THR A 157 14.38 -11.76 27.04
C THR A 157 14.11 -12.57 28.31
N GLY A 158 13.18 -12.12 29.17
CA GLY A 158 13.01 -12.63 30.53
C GLY A 158 13.79 -11.85 31.60
N GLU A 159 14.78 -11.05 31.19
CA GLU A 159 15.54 -10.16 32.08
C GLU A 159 15.34 -8.68 31.69
N LYS A 160 15.38 -8.36 30.39
CA LYS A 160 15.38 -6.98 29.87
C LYS A 160 14.72 -6.89 28.50
N TRP A 161 14.21 -5.70 28.19
CA TRP A 161 13.75 -5.33 26.84
C TRP A 161 14.95 -4.95 25.97
N ILE A 162 15.08 -5.61 24.83
CA ILE A 162 16.21 -5.44 23.91
C ILE A 162 15.67 -4.95 22.58
N PRO A 163 16.17 -3.81 22.04
CA PRO A 163 15.76 -3.35 20.71
C PRO A 163 16.18 -4.39 19.67
N TYR A 164 15.47 -4.44 18.56
CA TYR A 164 15.96 -5.16 17.40
C TYR A 164 17.07 -4.39 16.68
N GLY A 165 18.18 -5.07 16.41
CA GLY A 165 19.31 -4.59 15.62
C GLY A 165 19.51 -5.39 14.33
N ASN A 166 20.76 -5.53 13.89
CA ASN A 166 21.12 -6.12 12.61
C ASN A 166 20.86 -7.63 12.58
N VAL A 167 20.35 -8.16 11.46
CA VAL A 167 20.24 -9.61 11.26
C VAL A 167 21.40 -10.13 10.42
N SER A 168 22.19 -11.05 10.98
CA SER A 168 23.20 -11.82 10.25
C SER A 168 22.77 -13.28 10.11
N THR A 169 22.98 -13.88 8.94
CA THR A 169 22.86 -15.34 8.77
C THR A 169 24.25 -15.95 8.68
N VAL A 170 24.49 -17.02 9.45
CA VAL A 170 25.78 -17.72 9.56
C VAL A 170 25.57 -19.23 9.55
N ALA A 171 26.56 -20.01 9.11
CA ALA A 171 26.39 -21.46 8.97
C ALA A 171 26.26 -22.15 10.34
N ASP A 172 27.11 -21.77 11.32
CA ASP A 172 27.20 -22.43 12.62
C ASP A 172 27.47 -21.44 13.79
N LEU A 173 27.43 -21.97 15.02
CA LEU A 173 27.70 -21.21 16.25
C LEU A 173 29.12 -20.64 16.32
N SER A 174 30.10 -21.29 15.67
CA SER A 174 31.49 -20.83 15.64
C SER A 174 31.69 -19.66 14.66
N GLU A 175 30.82 -19.49 13.68
CA GLU A 175 30.74 -18.28 12.86
C GLU A 175 29.98 -17.16 13.59
N ARG A 176 28.87 -17.49 14.26
CA ARG A 176 28.14 -16.54 15.12
C ARG A 176 29.07 -15.86 16.14
N ASP A 177 29.89 -16.64 16.83
CA ASP A 177 30.75 -16.14 17.91
C ASP A 177 31.95 -15.31 17.41
N LYS A 178 32.11 -15.15 16.08
CA LYS A 178 33.06 -14.24 15.43
C LYS A 178 32.42 -12.93 14.94
N LEU A 179 31.09 -12.82 15.00
CA LEU A 179 30.39 -11.61 14.56
C LEU A 179 30.74 -10.42 15.45
N SER A 180 31.04 -9.28 14.84
CA SER A 180 31.20 -8.00 15.55
C SER A 180 29.81 -7.39 15.77
N VAL A 181 29.22 -7.62 16.94
CA VAL A 181 27.81 -7.31 17.23
C VAL A 181 27.59 -6.20 18.25
N GLN A 182 26.42 -5.59 18.17
CA GLN A 182 25.86 -4.62 19.11
C GLN A 182 24.62 -5.18 19.81
N THR A 183 24.22 -4.58 20.93
CA THR A 183 23.02 -4.98 21.66
C THR A 183 21.79 -4.90 20.77
N GLY A 184 21.09 -6.03 20.59
CA GLY A 184 19.94 -6.16 19.71
C GLY A 184 20.20 -6.88 18.39
N ASP A 185 21.47 -7.05 18.00
CA ASP A 185 21.80 -7.80 16.79
C ASP A 185 21.34 -9.26 16.91
N VAL A 186 20.76 -9.78 15.84
CA VAL A 186 20.21 -11.12 15.72
C VAL A 186 21.10 -11.96 14.82
N ALA A 187 21.50 -13.13 15.30
CA ALA A 187 22.17 -14.13 14.48
C ALA A 187 21.24 -15.30 14.20
N LYS A 188 20.91 -15.51 12.93
CA LYS A 188 20.27 -16.71 12.41
C LYS A 188 21.38 -17.72 12.10
N VAL A 189 21.41 -18.82 12.84
CA VAL A 189 22.39 -19.90 12.67
C VAL A 189 21.71 -21.04 11.90
N GLU A 190 22.30 -21.51 10.81
CA GLU A 190 21.70 -22.58 9.97
C GLU A 190 21.76 -23.97 10.64
N ASP A 191 22.85 -24.28 11.37
CA ASP A 191 22.94 -25.43 12.26
C ASP A 191 23.44 -25.02 13.66
N ALA A 192 22.56 -25.12 14.66
CA ALA A 192 22.88 -24.84 16.06
C ALA A 192 23.62 -26.00 16.77
N GLY A 193 24.20 -26.94 16.02
CA GLY A 193 24.89 -28.14 16.52
C GLY A 193 23.99 -29.36 16.68
N ASN A 194 22.78 -29.33 16.11
CA ASN A 194 21.78 -30.39 16.19
C ASN A 194 21.12 -30.71 14.83
N GLY A 195 21.63 -30.17 13.72
CA GLY A 195 21.05 -30.31 12.39
C GLY A 195 19.81 -29.43 12.16
N ALA A 196 19.54 -28.46 13.03
CA ALA A 196 18.44 -27.52 12.91
C ALA A 196 18.90 -26.07 13.16
N GLY A 197 18.29 -25.14 12.42
CA GLY A 197 18.59 -23.72 12.57
C GLY A 197 17.99 -23.13 13.84
N LYS A 198 18.67 -22.15 14.42
CA LYS A 198 18.21 -21.41 15.60
C LYS A 198 18.62 -19.95 15.51
N SER A 199 17.76 -19.06 16.01
CA SER A 199 18.10 -17.64 16.14
C SER A 199 18.48 -17.26 17.56
N PHE A 200 19.40 -16.32 17.66
CA PHE A 200 19.88 -15.73 18.89
C PHE A 200 19.86 -14.21 18.78
N ILE A 201 19.65 -13.52 19.90
CA ILE A 201 19.78 -12.07 20.00
C ILE A 201 20.92 -11.73 20.97
N PHE A 202 21.80 -10.80 20.60
CA PHE A 202 22.91 -10.38 21.44
C PHE A 202 22.41 -9.35 22.46
N ASP A 203 22.61 -9.63 23.74
CA ASP A 203 21.97 -8.87 24.81
C ASP A 203 22.82 -7.73 25.39
N GLY A 204 24.02 -7.53 24.81
CA GLY A 204 25.09 -6.65 25.30
C GLY A 204 26.23 -7.39 26.00
N GLU A 205 26.01 -8.63 26.46
CA GLU A 205 26.99 -9.47 27.15
C GLU A 205 27.09 -10.88 26.56
N LYS A 206 25.95 -11.47 26.18
CA LYS A 206 25.80 -12.87 25.72
C LYS A 206 24.78 -12.99 24.59
N TRP A 207 24.89 -14.08 23.83
CA TRP A 207 23.83 -14.52 22.93
C TRP A 207 22.71 -15.19 23.74
N ALA A 208 21.50 -14.63 23.70
CA ALA A 208 20.29 -15.22 24.26
C ALA A 208 19.47 -15.92 23.17
N ASP A 209 18.71 -16.95 23.54
CA ASP A 209 17.76 -17.60 22.64
C ASP A 209 16.70 -16.61 22.16
N PHE A 210 16.44 -16.58 20.84
CA PHE A 210 15.49 -15.63 20.25
C PHE A 210 14.40 -16.36 19.47
N TYR A 211 13.22 -16.43 20.07
CA TYR A 211 12.02 -17.05 19.52
C TYR A 211 11.29 -16.07 18.62
N MET A 212 11.69 -16.04 17.34
CA MET A 212 10.98 -15.28 16.30
C MET A 212 9.63 -15.96 16.01
N THR A 213 8.57 -15.19 15.80
CA THR A 213 7.35 -15.73 15.18
C THR A 213 7.56 -15.91 13.67
N GLY A 214 6.73 -16.73 13.04
CA GLY A 214 6.87 -17.07 11.62
C GLY A 214 6.74 -15.88 10.66
N ASN A 215 7.18 -16.08 9.42
CA ASN A 215 6.97 -15.09 8.36
C ASN A 215 5.47 -14.94 8.07
N ALA A 216 5.05 -13.76 7.59
CA ALA A 216 3.66 -13.57 7.17
C ALA A 216 3.34 -14.44 5.94
N GLY A 217 2.11 -14.96 5.89
CA GLY A 217 1.65 -15.89 4.85
C GLY A 217 1.38 -15.23 3.49
N THR A 218 1.27 -16.06 2.46
CA THR A 218 0.94 -15.61 1.10
C THR A 218 -0.56 -15.37 0.93
N ILE A 219 -0.93 -14.26 0.31
CA ILE A 219 -2.29 -13.98 -0.18
C ILE A 219 -2.29 -14.23 -1.69
N ALA A 220 -3.20 -15.08 -2.17
CA ALA A 220 -3.40 -15.32 -3.60
C ALA A 220 -4.85 -15.05 -3.98
N VAL A 221 -5.07 -14.18 -4.96
CA VAL A 221 -6.39 -13.89 -5.55
C VAL A 221 -6.32 -14.20 -7.03
N HIS A 222 -7.24 -15.04 -7.51
CA HIS A 222 -7.36 -15.43 -8.91
C HIS A 222 -8.81 -15.22 -9.35
N ALA A 223 -9.04 -14.55 -10.49
CA ALA A 223 -10.36 -14.29 -11.04
C ALA A 223 -10.37 -14.28 -12.57
N ASP A 224 -11.26 -15.06 -13.19
CA ASP A 224 -11.34 -15.23 -14.65
C ASP A 224 -11.63 -13.94 -15.46
N ASP A 225 -12.02 -12.83 -14.80
CA ASP A 225 -12.40 -11.58 -15.47
C ASP A 225 -11.85 -10.32 -14.80
N ALA A 226 -12.20 -10.04 -13.54
CA ALA A 226 -11.75 -8.82 -12.89
C ALA A 226 -11.50 -8.96 -11.39
N VAL A 227 -10.44 -8.31 -10.93
CA VAL A 227 -10.21 -7.95 -9.52
C VAL A 227 -10.35 -6.43 -9.41
N THR A 228 -11.21 -5.98 -8.50
CA THR A 228 -11.53 -4.55 -8.33
C THR A 228 -11.55 -4.20 -6.85
N LEU A 229 -10.67 -3.29 -6.43
CA LEU A 229 -10.61 -2.75 -5.07
C LEU A 229 -10.99 -1.26 -5.11
N LYS A 230 -11.89 -0.83 -4.22
CA LYS A 230 -12.44 0.54 -4.14
C LYS A 230 -12.72 0.93 -2.70
N ASP A 231 -13.05 2.19 -2.47
CA ASP A 231 -13.58 2.71 -1.20
C ASP A 231 -12.69 2.31 0.00
N ASP A 232 -11.42 2.71 -0.04
CA ASP A 232 -10.38 2.39 0.95
C ASP A 232 -10.11 0.88 1.17
N ALA A 233 -10.57 -0.01 0.27
CA ALA A 233 -10.32 -1.45 0.37
C ALA A 233 -8.83 -1.78 0.45
N THR A 234 -8.46 -2.68 1.38
CA THR A 234 -7.06 -3.05 1.64
C THR A 234 -6.80 -4.54 1.41
N LEU A 235 -5.62 -4.85 0.87
CA LEU A 235 -5.09 -6.20 0.78
C LEU A 235 -3.67 -6.22 1.34
N THR A 236 -3.49 -6.77 2.54
CA THR A 236 -2.26 -6.56 3.32
C THR A 236 -1.66 -7.87 3.83
N ALA A 237 -0.40 -8.13 3.45
CA ALA A 237 0.38 -9.27 3.89
C ALA A 237 1.57 -8.80 4.77
N ALA A 238 1.30 -8.41 6.01
CA ALA A 238 2.27 -7.76 6.89
C ALA A 238 2.83 -8.66 8.00
N SER A 239 4.11 -8.49 8.35
CA SER A 239 4.71 -9.09 9.55
C SER A 239 4.76 -8.08 10.70
N THR A 240 4.02 -8.37 11.78
CA THR A 240 3.95 -7.53 12.99
C THR A 240 4.88 -8.02 14.12
N GLY A 241 5.08 -9.34 14.23
CA GLY A 241 6.15 -9.96 15.03
C GLY A 241 7.09 -10.87 14.21
N GLY A 242 6.65 -11.29 13.02
CA GLY A 242 7.41 -12.17 12.13
C GLY A 242 8.61 -11.50 11.48
N ILE A 243 9.56 -12.28 10.97
CA ILE A 243 10.77 -11.73 10.33
C ILE A 243 10.41 -11.01 9.02
N HIS A 244 9.89 -11.74 8.04
CA HIS A 244 9.61 -11.25 6.69
C HIS A 244 8.10 -11.09 6.47
N ALA A 245 7.74 -10.09 5.65
CA ALA A 245 6.36 -9.88 5.24
C ALA A 245 5.95 -10.85 4.12
N GLY A 246 4.64 -10.97 3.89
CA GLY A 246 4.06 -12.04 3.08
C GLY A 246 3.97 -11.68 1.61
N GLU A 247 3.94 -12.68 0.74
CA GLU A 247 3.74 -12.44 -0.70
C GLU A 247 2.27 -12.15 -1.02
N ILE A 248 2.00 -11.25 -1.96
CA ILE A 248 0.68 -11.07 -2.57
C ILE A 248 0.75 -11.45 -4.04
N ARG A 249 -0.12 -12.34 -4.51
CA ARG A 249 -0.29 -12.71 -5.92
C ARG A 249 -1.70 -12.38 -6.38
N LEU A 250 -1.81 -11.68 -7.50
CA LEU A 250 -3.07 -11.27 -8.12
C LEU A 250 -3.06 -11.67 -9.59
N GLU A 251 -4.01 -12.51 -9.97
CA GLU A 251 -4.17 -13.02 -11.35
C GLU A 251 -5.59 -12.70 -11.83
N ALA A 252 -5.72 -11.94 -12.91
CA ALA A 252 -7.01 -11.61 -13.52
C ALA A 252 -6.91 -11.27 -15.01
N ARG A 253 -8.05 -11.09 -15.70
CA ARG A 253 -8.05 -10.41 -17.01
C ARG A 253 -7.90 -8.89 -16.88
N SER A 254 -8.51 -8.30 -15.85
CA SER A 254 -8.40 -6.87 -15.54
C SER A 254 -8.19 -6.66 -14.04
N LEU A 255 -7.33 -5.72 -13.66
CA LEU A 255 -7.12 -5.37 -12.26
C LEU A 255 -7.22 -3.86 -12.06
N GLN A 256 -8.10 -3.44 -11.15
CA GLN A 256 -8.45 -2.03 -10.94
C GLN A 256 -8.40 -1.67 -9.45
N LEU A 257 -7.66 -0.63 -9.11
CA LEU A 257 -7.74 0.06 -7.82
C LEU A 257 -8.27 1.48 -8.06
N SER A 258 -9.21 1.93 -7.23
CA SER A 258 -9.63 3.34 -7.16
C SER A 258 -9.92 3.73 -5.71
N ASP A 259 -10.16 5.03 -5.49
CA ASP A 259 -10.69 5.57 -4.24
C ASP A 259 -9.87 5.14 -3.01
N SER A 260 -8.57 5.49 -3.00
CA SER A 260 -7.59 5.19 -1.95
C SER A 260 -7.35 3.70 -1.65
N ALA A 261 -7.88 2.76 -2.45
CA ALA A 261 -7.64 1.33 -2.28
C ALA A 261 -6.14 0.99 -2.27
N SER A 262 -5.73 0.03 -1.44
CA SER A 262 -4.31 -0.29 -1.24
C SER A 262 -4.00 -1.78 -1.21
N ILE A 263 -2.83 -2.13 -1.73
CA ILE A 263 -2.27 -3.49 -1.71
C ILE A 263 -0.86 -3.38 -1.15
N SER A 264 -0.58 -4.06 -0.04
CA SER A 264 0.66 -3.83 0.70
C SER A 264 1.31 -5.10 1.28
N SER A 265 2.62 -5.23 1.11
CA SER A 265 3.43 -6.20 1.84
C SER A 265 4.43 -5.47 2.72
N VAL A 266 4.23 -5.54 4.03
CA VAL A 266 4.89 -4.63 4.97
C VAL A 266 5.57 -5.40 6.10
N SER A 267 6.90 -5.26 6.20
CA SER A 267 7.65 -5.76 7.35
C SER A 267 7.75 -4.65 8.39
N HIS A 268 7.10 -4.84 9.54
CA HIS A 268 7.31 -3.98 10.70
C HIS A 268 8.45 -4.49 11.59
N SER A 269 9.14 -5.56 11.19
CA SER A 269 10.22 -6.21 11.93
C SER A 269 11.55 -6.10 11.18
N VAL A 270 12.56 -6.83 11.63
CA VAL A 270 13.93 -6.79 11.10
C VAL A 270 14.10 -7.36 9.69
N GLY A 271 13.17 -8.17 9.18
CA GLY A 271 13.30 -8.83 7.89
C GLY A 271 12.80 -7.99 6.71
N ASP A 272 13.05 -8.55 5.53
CA ASP A 272 12.64 -7.97 4.25
C ASP A 272 11.12 -7.89 4.13
N ALA A 273 10.64 -6.89 3.40
CA ALA A 273 9.25 -6.87 2.94
C ALA A 273 9.03 -7.91 1.83
N GLY A 274 7.80 -8.42 1.72
CA GLY A 274 7.46 -9.47 0.77
C GLY A 274 7.21 -8.93 -0.63
N THR A 275 7.16 -9.83 -1.61
CA THR A 275 6.90 -9.48 -3.01
C THR A 275 5.41 -9.25 -3.27
N ILE A 276 5.07 -8.30 -4.14
CA ILE A 276 3.75 -8.20 -4.76
C ILE A 276 3.88 -8.58 -6.24
N ARG A 277 3.09 -9.55 -6.69
CA ARG A 277 3.01 -10.00 -8.09
C ARG A 277 1.61 -9.77 -8.64
N ILE A 278 1.53 -9.06 -9.76
CA ILE A 278 0.30 -8.67 -10.43
C ILE A 278 0.36 -9.14 -11.88
N GLN A 279 -0.55 -10.02 -12.27
CA GLN A 279 -0.69 -10.46 -13.66
C GLN A 279 -2.12 -10.16 -14.12
N ALA A 280 -2.25 -9.19 -15.01
CA ALA A 280 -3.50 -8.88 -15.71
C ALA A 280 -3.36 -9.26 -17.18
N GLU A 281 -4.35 -9.89 -17.82
CA GLU A 281 -4.27 -10.14 -19.28
C GLU A 281 -4.33 -8.82 -20.07
N ASN A 282 -5.32 -7.98 -19.74
CA ASN A 282 -5.66 -6.77 -20.50
C ASN A 282 -5.12 -5.51 -19.81
N ASN A 283 -5.69 -5.12 -18.67
CA ASN A 283 -5.38 -3.85 -18.02
C ASN A 283 -5.06 -4.01 -16.55
N PHE A 284 -4.06 -3.27 -16.09
CA PHE A 284 -3.81 -3.00 -14.69
C PHE A 284 -3.89 -1.48 -14.48
N SER A 285 -4.79 -1.03 -13.61
CA SER A 285 -4.96 0.40 -13.35
C SER A 285 -5.07 0.76 -11.87
N LEU A 286 -4.46 1.89 -11.53
CA LEU A 286 -4.57 2.57 -10.25
C LEU A 286 -5.10 3.99 -10.51
N ASN A 287 -6.14 4.38 -9.79
CA ASN A 287 -6.73 5.72 -9.84
C ASN A 287 -6.88 6.30 -8.43
N ASP A 288 -7.09 7.62 -8.34
CA ASP A 288 -7.63 8.29 -7.16
C ASP A 288 -6.91 7.93 -5.85
N SER A 289 -5.60 8.22 -5.79
CA SER A 289 -4.70 7.99 -4.65
C SER A 289 -4.53 6.53 -4.18
N SER A 290 -4.97 5.56 -4.97
CA SER A 290 -4.71 4.14 -4.69
C SER A 290 -3.21 3.79 -4.75
N ALA A 291 -2.81 2.73 -4.04
CA ALA A 291 -1.41 2.41 -3.82
C ALA A 291 -1.09 0.91 -3.88
N VAL A 292 0.03 0.55 -4.52
CA VAL A 292 0.65 -0.78 -4.41
C VAL A 292 2.03 -0.62 -3.78
N THR A 293 2.22 -1.14 -2.57
CA THR A 293 3.39 -0.79 -1.74
C THR A 293 4.09 -1.99 -1.11
N THR A 294 5.42 -1.97 -1.11
CA THR A 294 6.24 -2.86 -0.29
C THR A 294 7.10 -2.00 0.62
N ALA A 295 7.14 -2.30 1.91
CA ALA A 295 7.85 -1.45 2.87
C ALA A 295 8.44 -2.25 4.03
N THR A 296 9.72 -2.06 4.32
CA THR A 296 10.29 -2.51 5.60
C THR A 296 10.62 -1.32 6.50
N PHE A 297 10.31 -1.49 7.77
CA PHE A 297 10.58 -0.52 8.84
C PHE A 297 11.75 -0.94 9.74
N GLY A 298 12.28 -2.15 9.57
CA GLY A 298 13.51 -2.61 10.22
C GLY A 298 14.70 -2.68 9.25
N HIS A 299 15.70 -3.47 9.62
CA HIS A 299 17.00 -3.56 8.92
C HIS A 299 16.99 -4.38 7.63
N GLY A 300 15.85 -4.97 7.25
CA GLY A 300 15.70 -5.72 6.00
C GLY A 300 15.68 -4.83 4.76
N LYS A 301 15.43 -5.45 3.61
CA LYS A 301 15.23 -4.79 2.31
C LYS A 301 13.76 -4.44 2.06
N GLY A 302 13.54 -3.43 1.22
CA GLY A 302 12.25 -3.22 0.57
C GLY A 302 11.90 -4.41 -0.32
N GLY A 303 10.61 -4.72 -0.44
CA GLY A 303 10.13 -5.89 -1.18
C GLY A 303 10.02 -5.59 -2.67
N ASP A 304 10.07 -6.62 -3.51
CA ASP A 304 9.93 -6.43 -4.95
C ASP A 304 8.46 -6.27 -5.37
N ILE A 305 8.21 -5.48 -6.42
CA ILE A 305 6.89 -5.37 -7.06
C ILE A 305 7.04 -5.73 -8.54
N GLU A 306 6.32 -6.76 -8.97
CA GLU A 306 6.27 -7.24 -10.35
C GLU A 306 4.84 -7.07 -10.87
N ALA A 307 4.67 -6.34 -11.98
CA ALA A 307 3.37 -6.23 -12.65
C ALA A 307 3.48 -6.45 -14.15
N GLU A 308 2.56 -7.25 -14.70
CA GLU A 308 2.41 -7.53 -16.12
C GLU A 308 0.97 -7.25 -16.56
N ALA A 309 0.80 -6.50 -17.66
CA ALA A 309 -0.49 -6.28 -18.31
C ALA A 309 -0.31 -5.96 -19.81
N SER A 310 -1.37 -5.97 -20.62
CA SER A 310 -1.29 -5.34 -21.96
C SER A 310 -1.17 -3.82 -21.82
N ASP A 311 -1.96 -3.20 -20.94
CA ASP A 311 -1.90 -1.77 -20.61
C ASP A 311 -1.77 -1.54 -19.10
N ILE A 312 -0.86 -0.65 -18.69
CA ILE A 312 -0.68 -0.22 -17.30
C ILE A 312 -0.99 1.28 -17.19
N ALA A 313 -1.95 1.66 -16.35
CA ALA A 313 -2.36 3.06 -16.18
C ALA A 313 -2.38 3.46 -14.70
N ILE A 314 -1.55 4.43 -14.32
CA ILE A 314 -1.46 4.98 -12.96
C ILE A 314 -1.88 6.45 -13.04
N ASN A 315 -2.90 6.85 -12.28
CA ASN A 315 -3.57 8.13 -12.44
C ASN A 315 -4.01 8.75 -11.10
N GLY A 316 -4.15 10.08 -11.06
CA GLY A 316 -4.78 10.80 -9.95
C GLY A 316 -4.08 10.58 -8.62
N ASN A 317 -2.80 10.96 -8.53
CA ASN A 317 -1.95 10.81 -7.34
C ASN A 317 -1.69 9.36 -6.88
N ALA A 318 -2.13 8.35 -7.64
CA ALA A 318 -1.84 6.95 -7.31
C ALA A 318 -0.35 6.60 -7.42
N ALA A 319 0.09 5.59 -6.65
CA ALA A 319 1.51 5.26 -6.51
C ALA A 319 1.80 3.76 -6.50
N ILE A 320 2.94 3.38 -7.08
CA ILE A 320 3.57 2.07 -6.86
C ILE A 320 4.93 2.32 -6.21
N SER A 321 5.20 1.74 -5.04
CA SER A 321 6.44 2.03 -4.30
C SER A 321 7.05 0.85 -3.54
N SER A 322 8.38 0.80 -3.52
CA SER A 322 9.17 -0.11 -2.69
C SER A 322 10.10 0.70 -1.79
N ALA A 323 10.00 0.50 -0.48
CA ALA A 323 10.66 1.32 0.52
C ALA A 323 11.46 0.52 1.55
N SER A 324 12.61 1.06 1.93
CA SER A 324 13.36 0.68 3.13
C SER A 324 13.53 1.90 4.03
N HIS A 325 12.90 1.89 5.19
CA HIS A 325 12.81 3.07 6.04
C HIS A 325 13.90 3.17 7.12
N ALA A 326 14.70 2.13 7.36
CA ALA A 326 15.79 2.20 8.33
C ALA A 326 16.92 3.14 7.86
N THR A 327 17.34 4.05 8.75
CA THR A 327 18.41 5.04 8.50
C THR A 327 19.79 4.49 8.79
N GLU A 328 19.91 3.58 9.76
CA GLU A 328 21.16 2.91 10.14
C GLU A 328 21.04 1.41 9.82
N ASN A 329 22.05 0.87 9.14
CA ASN A 329 22.12 -0.54 8.72
C ASN A 329 20.83 -1.08 8.05
N GLY A 330 20.10 -0.23 7.33
CA GLY A 330 18.93 -0.66 6.55
C GLY A 330 19.35 -1.48 5.33
N GLY A 331 18.47 -2.36 4.85
CA GLY A 331 18.62 -2.96 3.53
C GLY A 331 18.29 -1.96 2.42
N ALA A 332 18.70 -2.28 1.20
CA ALA A 332 18.31 -1.52 0.01
C ALA A 332 16.78 -1.53 -0.19
N ALA A 333 16.25 -0.56 -0.93
CA ALA A 333 14.90 -0.67 -1.47
C ALA A 333 14.82 -1.83 -2.48
N GLY A 334 13.62 -2.38 -2.67
CA GLY A 334 13.40 -3.46 -3.63
C GLY A 334 13.43 -2.96 -5.09
N ALA A 335 13.14 -3.88 -5.99
CA ALA A 335 12.93 -3.60 -7.40
C ALA A 335 11.45 -3.40 -7.72
N ILE A 336 11.13 -2.50 -8.65
CA ILE A 336 9.82 -2.43 -9.29
C ILE A 336 9.97 -2.74 -10.78
N THR A 337 9.26 -3.75 -11.25
CA THR A 337 9.31 -4.25 -12.62
C THR A 337 7.91 -4.16 -13.23
N LEU A 338 7.70 -3.25 -14.18
CA LEU A 338 6.43 -3.08 -14.89
C LEU A 338 6.60 -3.48 -16.36
N ASN A 339 5.84 -4.48 -16.80
CA ASN A 339 5.82 -4.97 -18.17
C ASN A 339 4.45 -4.72 -18.80
N ALA A 340 4.36 -3.73 -19.69
CA ALA A 340 3.19 -3.46 -20.51
C ALA A 340 3.35 -4.05 -21.92
N GLY A 341 2.35 -4.79 -22.40
CA GLY A 341 2.30 -5.35 -23.75
C GLY A 341 2.21 -4.28 -24.86
N ASP A 342 1.50 -3.19 -24.61
CA ASP A 342 1.41 -2.01 -25.48
C ASP A 342 1.86 -0.74 -24.74
N SER A 343 1.12 -0.29 -23.73
CA SER A 343 1.32 1.05 -23.16
C SER A 343 1.39 1.13 -21.63
N LEU A 344 2.25 2.01 -21.14
CA LEU A 344 2.34 2.38 -19.73
C LEU A 344 2.21 3.89 -19.57
N ARG A 345 1.24 4.33 -18.76
CA ARG A 345 0.92 5.75 -18.58
C ARG A 345 0.91 6.13 -17.10
N LEU A 346 1.70 7.13 -16.74
CA LEU A 346 1.65 7.81 -15.44
C LEU A 346 1.07 9.21 -15.67
N LEU A 347 -0.15 9.42 -15.19
CA LEU A 347 -0.94 10.63 -15.37
C LEU A 347 -1.21 11.31 -14.01
N GLY A 348 -1.27 12.64 -13.99
CA GLY A 348 -1.82 13.41 -12.87
C GLY A 348 -1.13 13.15 -11.53
N ASP A 349 0.14 13.55 -11.41
CA ASP A 349 0.92 13.50 -10.16
C ASP A 349 1.08 12.07 -9.58
N SER A 350 0.97 11.05 -10.43
CA SER A 350 1.23 9.64 -10.09
C SER A 350 2.72 9.31 -10.05
N ALA A 351 3.07 8.31 -9.24
CA ALA A 351 4.47 8.00 -8.90
C ALA A 351 4.81 6.51 -9.00
N LEU A 352 6.03 6.24 -9.48
CA LEU A 352 6.69 4.95 -9.44
C LEU A 352 8.02 5.12 -8.69
N THR A 353 8.10 4.63 -7.45
CA THR A 353 9.15 5.07 -6.52
C THR A 353 9.87 3.93 -5.79
N THR A 354 11.20 3.88 -5.90
CA THR A 354 12.05 3.11 -4.98
C THR A 354 12.82 4.05 -4.06
N GLU A 355 12.72 3.87 -2.74
CA GLU A 355 13.41 4.73 -1.76
C GLU A 355 14.05 3.92 -0.63
N ALA A 356 15.34 4.11 -0.42
CA ALA A 356 16.02 3.65 0.79
C ALA A 356 16.45 4.83 1.66
N LYS A 357 16.25 4.75 2.97
CA LYS A 357 16.77 5.76 3.88
C LYS A 357 18.28 5.63 4.10
N GLY A 358 18.80 4.49 4.54
CA GLY A 358 20.22 4.31 4.87
C GLY A 358 21.09 3.52 3.88
N ALA A 359 20.55 3.15 2.70
CA ALA A 359 21.14 2.12 1.83
C ALA A 359 20.88 2.37 0.33
N GLY A 360 21.05 1.37 -0.53
CA GLY A 360 20.85 1.53 -1.98
C GLY A 360 19.38 1.79 -2.37
N GLY A 361 19.14 2.78 -3.22
CA GLY A 361 17.81 3.28 -3.60
C GLY A 361 16.92 2.37 -4.45
N GLY A 362 17.28 1.09 -4.62
CA GLY A 362 16.49 0.10 -5.37
C GLY A 362 16.72 0.13 -6.88
N LYS A 363 15.79 -0.47 -7.62
CA LYS A 363 15.79 -0.48 -9.10
C LYS A 363 14.39 -0.36 -9.67
N ILE A 364 14.26 0.37 -10.76
CA ILE A 364 13.01 0.46 -11.51
C ILE A 364 13.26 0.01 -12.95
N PHE A 365 12.53 -1.00 -13.40
CA PHE A 365 12.52 -1.48 -14.78
C PHE A 365 11.12 -1.30 -15.37
N VAL A 366 11.03 -0.54 -16.46
CA VAL A 366 9.76 -0.27 -17.17
C VAL A 366 9.91 -0.67 -18.62
N ASN A 367 9.12 -1.63 -19.05
CA ASN A 367 9.09 -2.09 -20.43
C ASN A 367 7.68 -1.95 -20.98
N ALA A 368 7.52 -1.27 -22.13
CA ALA A 368 6.26 -1.17 -22.85
C ALA A 368 6.47 -1.56 -24.32
N GLY A 369 5.52 -2.26 -24.94
CA GLY A 369 5.65 -2.65 -26.35
C GLY A 369 5.58 -1.48 -27.34
N ASN A 370 5.03 -0.34 -26.93
CA ASN A 370 4.77 0.81 -27.78
C ASN A 370 5.03 2.16 -27.10
N GLU A 371 4.41 2.45 -25.94
CA GLU A 371 4.47 3.78 -25.31
C GLU A 371 4.75 3.74 -23.80
N ILE A 372 5.68 4.59 -23.35
CA ILE A 372 5.79 5.05 -21.96
C ILE A 372 5.47 6.55 -21.98
N TYR A 373 4.36 6.94 -21.35
CA TYR A 373 3.90 8.33 -21.29
C TYR A 373 3.81 8.83 -19.85
N LEU A 374 4.45 9.96 -19.58
CA LEU A 374 4.47 10.64 -18.29
C LEU A 374 3.83 12.03 -18.46
N LEU A 375 2.64 12.24 -17.91
CA LEU A 375 1.93 13.52 -17.88
C LEU A 375 1.77 13.98 -16.43
N ASN A 376 2.63 14.90 -15.99
CA ASN A 376 2.79 15.23 -14.56
C ASN A 376 3.16 13.99 -13.71
N GLY A 377 3.72 12.93 -14.32
CA GLY A 377 4.05 11.69 -13.62
C GLY A 377 5.54 11.59 -13.29
N GLY A 378 5.90 10.84 -12.26
CA GLY A 378 7.28 10.66 -11.81
C GLY A 378 7.73 9.20 -11.73
N ILE A 379 8.91 8.89 -12.28
CA ILE A 379 9.64 7.65 -12.00
C ILE A 379 10.88 8.01 -11.18
N THR A 380 10.99 7.56 -9.93
CA THR A 380 12.05 7.99 -9.01
C THR A 380 12.67 6.83 -8.25
N SER A 381 13.96 6.61 -8.46
CA SER A 381 14.80 5.85 -7.56
C SER A 381 15.60 6.81 -6.69
N SER A 382 15.71 6.58 -5.38
CA SER A 382 16.53 7.46 -4.52
C SER A 382 17.06 6.86 -3.22
N VAL A 383 18.16 7.48 -2.73
CA VAL A 383 18.68 7.28 -1.36
C VAL A 383 18.68 8.60 -0.59
N LYS A 384 18.17 8.57 0.65
CA LYS A 384 18.09 9.75 1.53
C LYS A 384 19.32 10.00 2.40
N GLN A 385 20.00 8.94 2.87
CA GLN A 385 21.12 9.00 3.80
C GLN A 385 22.05 7.79 3.60
N GLY A 386 23.28 7.86 4.12
CA GLY A 386 24.24 6.76 4.05
C GLY A 386 24.93 6.57 2.69
N GLU A 387 25.84 5.61 2.62
CA GLU A 387 26.76 5.42 1.48
C GLU A 387 26.19 4.60 0.30
N GLY A 388 24.87 4.37 0.28
CA GLY A 388 24.19 3.68 -0.82
C GLY A 388 24.22 4.48 -2.13
N LYS A 389 23.93 3.85 -3.26
CA LYS A 389 23.73 4.55 -4.54
C LYS A 389 22.26 4.95 -4.71
N GLY A 390 21.99 6.00 -5.49
CA GLY A 390 20.64 6.46 -5.86
C GLY A 390 19.75 5.45 -6.61
N GLY A 391 20.24 4.23 -6.84
CA GLY A 391 19.56 3.14 -7.54
C GLY A 391 19.47 3.33 -9.06
N ASP A 392 18.93 2.34 -9.77
CA ASP A 392 18.94 2.33 -11.25
C ASP A 392 17.53 2.44 -11.82
N VAL A 393 17.33 3.28 -12.85
CA VAL A 393 16.08 3.32 -13.63
C VAL A 393 16.37 2.91 -15.08
N THR A 394 15.65 1.93 -15.58
CA THR A 394 15.73 1.50 -16.99
C THR A 394 14.35 1.54 -17.63
N THR A 395 14.23 2.20 -18.78
CA THR A 395 13.00 2.22 -19.58
C THR A 395 13.26 1.67 -20.99
N ASN A 396 12.30 0.91 -21.52
CA ASN A 396 12.34 0.34 -22.86
C ASN A 396 10.97 0.45 -23.53
N SER A 397 10.90 1.10 -24.69
CA SER A 397 9.65 1.33 -25.44
C SER A 397 9.94 1.73 -26.89
N LYS A 398 8.93 1.88 -27.77
CA LYS A 398 9.11 2.57 -29.07
C LYS A 398 9.01 4.08 -28.93
N PHE A 399 8.20 4.53 -27.97
CA PHE A 399 8.01 5.92 -27.60
C PHE A 399 8.22 6.09 -26.09
N VAL A 400 9.07 7.04 -25.71
CA VAL A 400 9.17 7.54 -24.34
C VAL A 400 8.90 9.03 -24.40
N ILE A 401 7.78 9.45 -23.82
CA ILE A 401 7.22 10.79 -23.93
C ILE A 401 7.04 11.38 -22.54
N LEU A 402 7.78 12.46 -22.24
CA LEU A 402 7.71 13.21 -21.00
C LEU A 402 7.01 14.55 -21.23
N ASN A 403 5.90 14.79 -20.54
CA ASN A 403 5.14 16.03 -20.58
C ASN A 403 4.93 16.55 -19.15
N ASN A 404 5.78 17.47 -18.74
CA ASN A 404 6.01 17.86 -17.33
C ASN A 404 6.23 16.62 -16.43
N GLY A 405 6.96 15.62 -16.93
CA GLY A 405 7.20 14.35 -16.25
C GLY A 405 8.68 14.12 -15.97
N ASP A 406 9.00 13.55 -14.80
CA ASP A 406 10.36 13.42 -14.30
C ASP A 406 10.80 11.94 -14.21
N ILE A 407 12.03 11.65 -14.64
CA ILE A 407 12.70 10.35 -14.41
C ILE A 407 13.98 10.60 -13.61
N THR A 408 14.06 10.13 -12.37
CA THR A 408 15.19 10.44 -11.49
C THR A 408 15.80 9.23 -10.78
N ALA A 409 17.11 9.31 -10.52
CA ALA A 409 17.92 8.29 -9.84
C ALA A 409 18.89 8.99 -8.86
N ASN A 410 18.33 9.76 -7.92
CA ASN A 410 19.07 10.76 -7.16
C ASN A 410 19.55 10.25 -5.79
N ALA A 411 20.66 10.80 -5.31
CA ALA A 411 21.20 10.52 -3.98
C ALA A 411 21.42 11.80 -3.18
N GLU A 412 21.13 11.76 -1.88
CA GLU A 412 21.46 12.86 -0.99
C GLU A 412 22.90 12.70 -0.45
N GLU A 413 23.19 11.66 0.33
CA GLU A 413 24.53 11.43 0.92
C GLU A 413 25.39 10.40 0.15
N GLY A 414 24.76 9.69 -0.78
CA GLY A 414 25.35 8.65 -1.63
C GLY A 414 25.78 9.11 -3.03
N ASP A 415 26.26 8.17 -3.85
CA ASP A 415 26.53 8.40 -5.27
C ASP A 415 25.23 8.42 -6.09
N GLY A 416 25.16 9.24 -7.14
CA GLY A 416 24.05 9.25 -8.09
C GLY A 416 23.87 7.90 -8.80
N GLY A 417 22.63 7.60 -9.15
CA GLY A 417 22.22 6.34 -9.77
C GLY A 417 22.56 6.21 -11.26
N ALA A 418 21.94 5.26 -11.95
CA ALA A 418 22.04 5.13 -13.39
C ALA A 418 20.66 5.14 -14.07
N ILE A 419 20.49 5.98 -15.09
CA ILE A 419 19.29 6.05 -15.91
C ILE A 419 19.63 5.58 -17.33
N PHE A 420 18.92 4.56 -17.80
CA PHE A 420 19.03 4.01 -19.16
C PHE A 420 17.67 4.07 -19.86
N ILE A 421 17.52 4.99 -20.80
CA ILE A 421 16.31 5.11 -21.62
C ILE A 421 16.62 4.52 -22.99
N ARG A 422 15.95 3.42 -23.38
CA ARG A 422 16.01 2.85 -24.72
C ARG A 422 14.69 3.08 -25.44
N THR A 423 14.73 3.78 -26.57
CA THR A 423 13.53 4.09 -27.34
C THR A 423 13.80 4.40 -28.80
N ASP A 424 12.87 4.11 -29.70
CA ASP A 424 12.96 4.58 -31.09
C ASP A 424 12.69 6.09 -31.19
N ASN A 425 11.88 6.63 -30.26
CA ASN A 425 11.49 8.03 -30.21
C ASN A 425 11.52 8.54 -28.76
N TYR A 426 12.30 9.60 -28.51
CA TYR A 426 12.38 10.26 -27.22
C TYR A 426 11.87 11.69 -27.34
N ILE A 427 10.75 11.99 -26.68
CA ILE A 427 10.15 13.34 -26.66
C ILE A 427 10.10 13.80 -25.21
N ARG A 428 10.58 15.01 -24.93
CA ARG A 428 10.40 15.66 -23.63
C ARG A 428 9.99 17.11 -23.78
N SER A 429 9.08 17.56 -22.92
CA SER A 429 8.84 18.97 -22.69
C SER A 429 10.02 19.64 -21.97
N SER A 430 10.06 20.97 -21.96
CA SER A 430 11.17 21.75 -21.38
C SER A 430 11.26 21.72 -19.86
N ASP A 431 10.14 21.46 -19.19
CA ASP A 431 9.99 21.31 -17.73
C ASP A 431 10.31 19.89 -17.22
N SER A 432 10.15 18.87 -18.07
CA SER A 432 10.50 17.47 -17.80
C SER A 432 12.01 17.26 -17.55
N LYS A 433 12.35 16.60 -16.45
CA LYS A 433 13.74 16.34 -16.02
C LYS A 433 14.12 14.87 -16.12
N VAL A 434 15.39 14.63 -16.49
CA VAL A 434 16.03 13.32 -16.34
C VAL A 434 17.36 13.50 -15.62
N THR A 435 17.45 13.07 -14.35
CA THR A 435 18.59 13.37 -13.49
C THR A 435 19.02 12.20 -12.59
N ALA A 436 20.33 11.99 -12.49
CA ALA A 436 20.94 11.02 -11.58
C ALA A 436 21.99 11.71 -10.68
N THR A 437 21.57 12.74 -9.96
CA THR A 437 22.48 13.64 -9.22
C THR A 437 22.79 13.19 -7.80
N SER A 438 23.91 13.66 -7.23
CA SER A 438 24.32 13.47 -5.84
C SER A 438 24.59 14.81 -5.15
N LYS A 439 24.04 15.05 -3.94
CA LYS A 439 24.44 16.25 -3.16
C LYS A 439 25.88 16.18 -2.65
N ARG A 440 26.49 14.99 -2.62
CA ARG A 440 27.93 14.77 -2.33
C ARG A 440 28.84 15.14 -3.52
N GLY A 441 28.26 15.39 -4.70
CA GLY A 441 28.96 15.79 -5.92
C GLY A 441 29.40 14.63 -6.83
N ASN A 442 29.13 13.39 -6.43
CA ASN A 442 29.37 12.19 -7.25
C ASN A 442 28.13 11.89 -8.09
N ASP A 443 27.90 12.70 -9.14
CA ASP A 443 26.77 12.48 -10.04
C ASP A 443 26.90 11.14 -10.79
N GLY A 444 25.75 10.52 -11.02
CA GLY A 444 25.56 9.25 -11.69
C GLY A 444 25.50 9.38 -13.22
N THR A 445 25.00 8.33 -13.87
CA THR A 445 24.97 8.24 -15.34
C THR A 445 23.56 8.40 -15.89
N VAL A 446 23.39 9.24 -16.92
CA VAL A 446 22.17 9.27 -17.74
C VAL A 446 22.55 8.93 -19.18
N LYS A 447 21.97 7.84 -19.71
CA LYS A 447 22.17 7.40 -21.09
C LYS A 447 20.82 7.25 -21.79
N ILE A 448 20.66 7.95 -22.90
CA ILE A 448 19.48 7.86 -23.77
C ILE A 448 19.93 7.24 -25.09
N GLU A 449 19.48 6.04 -25.36
CA GLU A 449 19.65 5.31 -26.62
C GLU A 449 18.41 5.56 -27.48
N ALA A 450 18.47 6.60 -28.30
CA ALA A 450 17.46 6.90 -29.32
C ALA A 450 18.12 7.18 -30.68
N PRO A 451 17.53 6.73 -31.80
CA PRO A 451 17.91 7.15 -33.15
C PRO A 451 17.88 8.68 -33.31
N ASP A 452 18.75 9.19 -34.19
CA ASP A 452 18.84 10.63 -34.50
C ASP A 452 17.67 11.05 -35.43
N THR A 453 16.46 11.07 -34.85
CA THR A 453 15.20 11.35 -35.55
C THR A 453 15.02 12.86 -35.67
N ASP A 454 15.45 13.40 -36.81
CA ASP A 454 15.37 14.84 -37.12
C ASP A 454 13.92 15.30 -37.38
N VAL A 455 13.18 15.50 -36.29
CA VAL A 455 11.83 16.09 -36.27
C VAL A 455 11.78 17.51 -36.84
N SER A 456 12.91 18.21 -37.01
CA SER A 456 12.91 19.58 -37.56
C SER A 456 12.52 19.65 -39.04
N LYS A 457 12.62 18.51 -39.76
CA LYS A 457 12.18 18.41 -41.17
C LYS A 457 10.66 18.39 -41.36
N ASP A 458 9.90 17.99 -40.33
CA ASP A 458 8.43 17.86 -40.39
C ASP A 458 7.69 18.95 -39.58
N ILE A 459 8.41 19.90 -38.96
CA ILE A 459 7.79 21.11 -38.39
C ILE A 459 7.34 22.03 -39.54
N ASN A 460 6.18 21.71 -40.12
CA ASN A 460 5.41 22.66 -40.89
C ASN A 460 4.99 23.80 -39.97
N VAL A 461 5.73 24.91 -40.03
CA VAL A 461 5.34 26.17 -39.39
C VAL A 461 3.95 26.53 -39.93
N LEU A 462 2.92 26.42 -39.09
CA LEU A 462 1.57 26.84 -39.42
C LEU A 462 1.65 28.28 -39.95
N PRO A 463 1.23 28.56 -41.19
CA PRO A 463 1.40 29.88 -41.76
C PRO A 463 0.64 30.88 -40.92
N VAL A 464 1.36 31.85 -40.35
CA VAL A 464 0.81 32.99 -39.59
C VAL A 464 0.15 33.99 -40.55
N SER A 465 -0.80 33.51 -41.35
CA SER A 465 -1.83 34.34 -41.92
C SER A 465 -2.71 34.80 -40.76
N TYR A 466 -2.36 35.94 -40.18
CA TYR A 466 -3.27 36.68 -39.33
C TYR A 466 -4.59 36.81 -40.09
N ILE A 467 -5.67 36.23 -39.55
CA ILE A 467 -7.01 36.62 -39.95
C ILE A 467 -7.12 38.08 -39.55
N ASP A 468 -7.02 38.96 -40.54
CA ASP A 468 -7.22 40.40 -40.36
C ASP A 468 -8.67 40.61 -39.90
N ALA A 469 -8.86 40.63 -38.59
CA ALA A 469 -10.16 40.77 -37.96
C ALA A 469 -10.85 42.08 -38.37
N ALA A 470 -10.09 43.11 -38.80
CA ALA A 470 -10.68 44.34 -39.33
C ALA A 470 -11.45 44.14 -40.64
N ARG A 471 -11.12 43.11 -41.43
CA ARG A 471 -11.92 42.70 -42.61
C ARG A 471 -13.18 41.91 -42.28
N TRP A 472 -13.28 41.37 -41.07
CA TRP A 472 -14.44 40.60 -40.60
C TRP A 472 -15.30 41.32 -39.56
N MET A 473 -14.82 42.46 -39.04
CA MET A 473 -15.65 43.41 -38.30
C MET A 473 -16.77 43.93 -39.20
N ARG A 474 -17.99 43.42 -39.00
CA ARG A 474 -19.20 44.00 -39.58
C ARG A 474 -19.35 45.42 -39.04
N THR A 475 -19.67 46.38 -39.91
CA THR A 475 -19.93 47.78 -39.56
C THR A 475 -20.82 47.87 -38.31
N PRO A 476 -20.42 48.61 -37.26
CA PRO A 476 -21.21 48.74 -36.04
C PRO A 476 -22.64 49.17 -36.34
N CYS A 477 -23.62 48.61 -35.63
CA CYS A 477 -25.04 48.89 -35.88
C CYS A 477 -25.39 50.38 -35.76
N SER A 478 -24.60 51.17 -35.03
CA SER A 478 -24.71 52.62 -34.88
C SER A 478 -24.31 53.42 -36.14
N GLU A 479 -23.49 52.87 -37.02
CA GLU A 479 -23.04 53.54 -38.27
C GLU A 479 -23.87 53.12 -39.50
N ARG A 480 -24.78 52.16 -39.34
CA ARG A 480 -25.70 51.75 -40.41
C ARG A 480 -26.80 52.80 -40.57
N THR A 481 -26.57 53.77 -41.46
CA THR A 481 -27.58 54.78 -41.82
C THR A 481 -28.89 54.11 -42.23
N GLY A 482 -29.99 54.54 -41.60
CA GLY A 482 -31.21 53.74 -41.44
C GLY A 482 -32.12 53.56 -42.67
N GLU A 483 -31.64 53.80 -43.89
CA GLU A 483 -32.49 53.81 -45.09
C GLU A 483 -32.87 52.41 -45.62
N LYS A 484 -32.20 51.35 -45.17
CA LYS A 484 -32.50 49.95 -45.57
C LYS A 484 -32.34 48.95 -44.42
N MET A 485 -33.14 49.10 -43.36
CA MET A 485 -33.33 48.03 -42.38
C MET A 485 -34.76 47.49 -42.45
N SER A 486 -34.92 46.17 -42.46
CA SER A 486 -36.22 45.51 -42.41
C SER A 486 -36.91 45.82 -41.07
N HIS A 487 -37.97 46.61 -41.11
CA HIS A 487 -38.76 46.96 -39.93
C HIS A 487 -39.94 45.99 -39.77
N PHE A 488 -40.09 45.43 -38.56
CA PHE A 488 -41.28 44.67 -38.19
C PHE A 488 -42.39 45.66 -37.80
N VAL A 489 -43.44 45.74 -38.62
CA VAL A 489 -44.62 46.57 -38.33
C VAL A 489 -45.71 45.67 -37.76
N ILE A 490 -46.14 45.96 -36.53
CA ILE A 490 -47.37 45.39 -35.98
C ILE A 490 -48.51 46.32 -36.41
N GLU A 491 -49.16 46.01 -37.53
CA GLU A 491 -50.46 46.60 -37.84
C GLU A 491 -51.50 46.02 -36.86
N GLY A 492 -52.10 46.89 -36.05
CA GLY A 492 -53.22 46.50 -35.20
C GLY A 492 -54.40 46.07 -36.07
N ARG A 493 -54.96 44.88 -35.83
CA ARG A 493 -56.22 44.49 -36.45
C ARG A 493 -57.34 45.31 -35.82
N ASP A 494 -57.99 46.14 -36.63
CA ASP A 494 -59.02 47.10 -36.20
C ASP A 494 -60.39 46.46 -35.89
N ALA A 495 -60.39 45.19 -35.48
CA ALA A 495 -61.54 44.46 -34.98
C ALA A 495 -61.06 43.22 -34.18
N VAL A 496 -61.23 43.28 -32.86
CA VAL A 496 -61.24 42.10 -31.99
C VAL A 496 -62.70 41.78 -31.69
N ALA A 497 -63.11 40.53 -31.92
CA ALA A 497 -64.44 40.04 -31.54
C ALA A 497 -64.68 40.26 -30.05
N ILE A 498 -65.80 40.87 -29.69
CA ILE A 498 -66.04 41.35 -28.31
C ILE A 498 -66.62 40.22 -27.43
N SER A 499 -67.02 39.09 -28.01
CA SER A 499 -67.41 37.87 -27.28
C SER A 499 -66.99 36.59 -28.01
N TYR A 500 -67.09 35.46 -27.34
CA TYR A 500 -66.59 34.15 -27.79
C TYR A 500 -67.33 33.58 -29.02
N ASP A 501 -68.60 33.96 -29.23
CA ASP A 501 -69.47 33.42 -30.28
C ASP A 501 -69.61 34.34 -31.51
N ASP A 502 -68.74 35.34 -31.65
CA ASP A 502 -68.81 36.34 -32.73
C ASP A 502 -68.25 35.81 -34.06
N TRP A 503 -68.84 36.22 -35.18
CA TRP A 503 -68.53 35.66 -36.50
C TRP A 503 -67.23 36.25 -37.07
N LEU A 504 -66.22 35.40 -37.28
CA LEU A 504 -64.94 35.82 -37.86
C LEU A 504 -65.05 36.10 -39.37
N PRO A 505 -64.49 37.22 -39.87
CA PRO A 505 -64.41 37.48 -41.31
C PRO A 505 -63.47 36.46 -41.98
N SER A 506 -63.91 35.92 -43.13
CA SER A 506 -63.14 34.92 -43.87
C SER A 506 -61.84 35.51 -44.47
N PRO A 507 -60.76 34.71 -44.63
CA PRO A 507 -59.53 35.20 -45.24
C PRO A 507 -59.76 35.64 -46.69
N MET A 508 -59.22 36.80 -47.07
CA MET A 508 -59.29 37.29 -48.44
C MET A 508 -58.59 36.34 -49.41
N MET A 509 -59.33 35.82 -50.40
CA MET A 509 -58.73 35.11 -51.53
C MET A 509 -57.83 36.05 -52.34
N ARG A 510 -56.55 35.68 -52.49
CA ARG A 510 -55.67 36.31 -53.49
C ARG A 510 -56.13 35.94 -54.89
N VAL A 511 -56.79 36.88 -55.58
CA VAL A 511 -57.02 36.79 -57.02
C VAL A 511 -55.67 36.94 -57.73
N GLY A 512 -55.27 35.93 -58.51
CA GLY A 512 -54.03 35.96 -59.28
C GLY A 512 -54.14 36.89 -60.49
N GLY A 513 -53.26 37.88 -60.57
CA GLY A 513 -53.05 38.71 -61.76
C GLY A 513 -51.92 38.14 -62.63
N SER A 514 -52.22 37.85 -63.89
CA SER A 514 -51.31 37.24 -64.87
C SER A 514 -50.27 38.21 -65.43
N ASN A 515 -49.10 37.68 -65.81
CA ASN A 515 -48.44 38.02 -67.08
C ASN A 515 -47.67 36.79 -67.61
N SER A 516 -48.00 36.39 -68.84
CA SER A 516 -47.26 35.46 -69.70
C SER A 516 -46.08 36.21 -70.37
N GLU A 517 -44.97 35.65 -70.88
CA GLU A 517 -44.68 34.47 -71.73
C GLU A 517 -43.16 34.10 -71.57
N THR A 518 -42.54 33.02 -72.06
CA THR A 518 -42.89 31.78 -72.82
C THR A 518 -41.70 30.79 -72.77
N GLN A 519 -41.99 29.47 -72.81
CA GLN A 519 -41.15 28.36 -73.38
C GLN A 519 -39.72 28.13 -72.83
N LYS A 520 -39.10 26.94 -72.77
CA LYS A 520 -39.38 25.48 -72.75
C LYS A 520 -37.96 24.80 -72.57
N PRO A 521 -37.68 23.48 -72.65
CA PRO A 521 -37.01 22.76 -71.56
C PRO A 521 -35.72 21.98 -71.98
N GLU A 522 -35.42 20.90 -71.24
CA GLU A 522 -34.37 19.84 -71.41
C GLU A 522 -33.13 20.05 -70.52
N HIS A 523 -32.91 19.27 -69.44
CA HIS A 523 -32.57 17.82 -69.28
C HIS A 523 -31.06 17.52 -69.40
N PRO A 524 -30.53 16.47 -68.72
CA PRO A 524 -31.16 15.61 -67.70
C PRO A 524 -30.84 16.01 -66.25
#